data_AF-A0ABD1TYJ2-F1
#
_entry.id   AF-A0ABD1TYJ2-F1
#
_cell.length_a   1.000
_cell.length_b   1.000
_cell.length_c   1.000
_cell.angle_alpha   90.00
_cell.angle_beta   90.00
_cell.angle_gamma   90.00
#
_symmetry.space_group_name_H-M   'P 1'
#
loop_
_entity.id
_entity.type
_entity.pdbx_description
1 polymer ?
#
loop_
_entity_poly.entity_id
_entity_poly.type
_entity_poly.pdbx_seq_one_letter_code
_entity_poly.pdbx_strand_id
1 'polypeptide(L)'
;MDLHLHPKIITQYIPKLTIVLLTLCYAVSSAPNTGIKLVQCNSNSYSKGDPFAITLAYVLAELKSSTPTLRGYDFYNISPYPNAFAFGHAACSANLTRLDCNPDIVISSGSIPNIHD
;
A
#
# COMPACT_ATOMS: atom_id res chain seq x y z
N MET A 1 34.56 -0.22 46.13
CA MET A 1 35.03 -1.27 45.20
C MET A 1 35.25 -0.58 43.87
N ASP A 2 36.44 0.00 43.69
CA ASP A 2 36.81 0.68 42.45
C ASP A 2 37.02 -0.35 41.35
N LEU A 3 36.14 -0.33 40.36
CA LEU A 3 36.26 -1.16 39.17
C LEU A 3 37.35 -0.52 38.28
N HIS A 4 38.61 -0.90 38.53
CA HIS A 4 39.76 -0.49 37.73
C HIS A 4 39.69 -1.15 36.34
N LEU A 5 38.87 -0.57 35.47
CA LEU A 5 38.65 -1.04 34.10
C LEU A 5 39.88 -0.68 33.26
N HIS A 6 40.64 -1.69 32.87
CA HIS A 6 41.90 -1.49 32.16
C HIS A 6 41.68 -0.81 30.80
N PRO A 7 42.52 0.17 30.40
CA PRO A 7 42.35 0.94 29.17
C PRO A 7 42.35 0.09 27.90
N LYS A 8 43.03 -1.07 27.91
CA LYS A 8 42.97 -2.06 26.81
C LYS A 8 41.58 -2.64 26.59
N ILE A 9 40.78 -2.79 27.65
CA ILE A 9 39.42 -3.34 27.57
C ILE A 9 38.49 -2.31 26.91
N ILE A 10 38.65 -1.04 27.25
CA ILE A 10 37.85 0.06 26.70
C ILE A 10 38.07 0.18 25.18
N THR A 11 39.33 0.24 24.74
CA THR A 11 39.67 0.46 23.31
C THR A 11 39.34 -0.74 22.42
N GLN A 12 39.35 -1.97 22.94
CA GLN A 12 39.14 -3.18 22.14
C GLN A 12 37.67 -3.62 22.07
N TYR A 13 36.89 -3.44 23.14
CA TYR A 13 35.55 -4.02 23.24
C TYR A 13 34.42 -3.01 22.99
N ILE A 14 34.61 -1.72 23.29
CA ILE A 14 33.63 -0.67 22.98
C ILE A 14 33.34 -0.54 21.47
N PRO A 15 34.33 -0.45 20.56
CA PRO A 15 34.04 -0.34 19.13
C PRO A 15 33.36 -1.60 18.57
N LYS A 16 33.67 -2.78 19.13
CA LYS A 16 33.00 -4.02 18.75
C LYS A 16 31.54 -4.03 19.20
N LEU A 17 31.27 -3.59 20.43
CA LEU A 17 29.93 -3.49 20.97
C LEU A 17 29.09 -2.47 20.20
N THR A 18 29.66 -1.32 19.84
CA THR A 18 28.95 -0.30 19.05
C THR A 18 28.65 -0.79 17.63
N ILE A 19 29.57 -1.50 16.98
CA ILE A 19 29.32 -2.12 15.65
C ILE A 19 28.19 -3.14 15.74
N VAL A 20 28.22 -4.04 16.74
CA VAL A 20 27.15 -5.04 16.96
C VAL A 20 25.81 -4.35 17.19
N LEU A 21 25.76 -3.32 18.04
CA LEU A 21 24.54 -2.58 18.33
C LEU A 21 24.00 -1.84 17.08
N LEU A 22 24.88 -1.24 16.28
CA LEU A 22 24.50 -0.57 15.03
C LEU A 22 23.90 -1.58 14.04
N THR A 23 24.52 -2.76 13.88
CA THR A 23 24.01 -3.81 12.98
C THR A 23 22.66 -4.37 13.41
N LEU A 24 22.41 -4.48 14.71
CA LEU A 24 21.11 -4.90 15.25
C LEU A 24 20.01 -3.87 14.98
N CYS A 25 20.32 -2.58 15.04
CA CYS A 25 19.35 -1.51 14.72
C CYS A 25 18.97 -1.46 13.23
N TYR A 26 19.88 -1.82 12.33
CA TYR A 26 19.62 -1.81 10.89
C TYR A 26 18.82 -3.03 10.39
N ALA A 27 18.80 -4.12 11.16
CA ALA A 27 18.14 -5.37 10.75
C ALA A 27 16.64 -5.43 11.09
N VAL A 28 16.06 -4.37 11.67
CA VAL A 28 14.65 -4.36 12.06
C VAL A 28 13.78 -4.03 10.84
N SER A 29 13.21 -5.05 10.21
CA SER A 29 12.13 -4.91 9.22
C SER A 29 10.84 -5.44 9.84
N SER A 30 9.81 -4.59 9.90
CA SER A 30 8.46 -4.97 10.32
C SER A 30 7.60 -5.20 9.08
N ALA A 31 6.76 -6.23 9.11
CA ALA A 31 5.73 -6.39 8.09
C ALA A 31 4.77 -5.18 8.09
N PRO A 32 4.28 -4.74 6.91
CA PRO A 32 3.26 -3.72 6.82
C PRO A 32 1.96 -4.18 7.49
N ASN A 33 1.22 -3.24 8.07
CA ASN A 33 -0.08 -3.53 8.66
C ASN A 33 -1.13 -3.72 7.56
N THR A 34 -1.68 -4.93 7.45
CA THR A 34 -2.71 -5.32 6.47
C THR A 34 -4.12 -5.39 7.07
N GLY A 35 -4.30 -4.88 8.28
CA GLY A 35 -5.58 -4.88 8.98
C GLY A 35 -6.60 -3.98 8.30
N ILE A 36 -7.72 -4.57 7.86
CA ILE A 36 -8.84 -3.85 7.26
C ILE A 36 -9.41 -2.84 8.27
N LYS A 37 -9.39 -1.56 7.93
CA LYS A 37 -9.92 -0.48 8.78
C LYS A 37 -11.42 -0.27 8.62
N LEU A 38 -11.89 -0.30 7.37
CA LEU A 38 -13.27 -0.02 7.02
C LEU A 38 -13.60 -0.72 5.70
N VAL A 39 -14.80 -1.29 5.62
CA VAL A 39 -15.40 -1.74 4.37
C VAL A 39 -16.75 -1.05 4.25
N GLN A 40 -16.94 -0.30 3.15
CA GLN A 40 -18.22 0.29 2.81
C GLN A 40 -18.62 -0.19 1.42
N CYS A 41 -19.80 -0.80 1.33
CA CYS A 41 -20.37 -1.29 0.08
C CYS A 41 -21.62 -0.49 -0.25
N ASN A 42 -21.86 -0.27 -1.54
CA ASN A 42 -23.14 0.23 -2.02
C ASN A 42 -24.24 -0.81 -1.70
N SER A 43 -25.47 -0.37 -1.43
CA SER A 43 -26.63 -1.26 -1.27
C SER A 43 -27.01 -1.96 -2.58
N ASN A 44 -26.60 -1.41 -3.71
CA ASN A 44 -26.84 -1.97 -5.03
C ASN A 44 -25.76 -3.00 -5.38
N SER A 45 -26.18 -4.10 -6.00
CA SER A 45 -25.30 -5.17 -6.48
C SER A 45 -25.34 -5.29 -8.00
N TYR A 46 -24.27 -5.82 -8.59
CA TYR A 46 -24.23 -6.26 -9.98
C TYR A 46 -24.20 -7.79 -10.03
N SER A 47 -24.70 -8.35 -11.13
CA SER A 47 -24.74 -9.78 -11.40
C SER A 47 -23.56 -10.24 -12.24
N LYS A 48 -23.29 -11.55 -12.20
CA LYS A 48 -22.34 -12.18 -13.11
C LYS A 48 -22.84 -12.04 -14.54
N GLY A 49 -22.02 -11.48 -15.41
CA GLY A 49 -22.36 -11.22 -16.82
C GLY A 49 -22.74 -9.76 -17.09
N ASP A 50 -22.92 -8.93 -16.06
CA ASP A 50 -23.14 -7.50 -16.24
C ASP A 50 -21.91 -6.87 -16.90
N PRO A 51 -22.08 -5.97 -17.88
CA PRO A 51 -20.97 -5.22 -18.47
C PRO A 51 -20.13 -4.50 -17.40
N PHE A 52 -20.78 -4.03 -16.34
CA PHE A 52 -20.11 -3.40 -15.19
C PHE A 52 -19.11 -4.34 -14.48
N ALA A 53 -19.35 -5.65 -14.44
CA ALA A 53 -18.43 -6.59 -13.82
C ALA A 53 -17.06 -6.60 -14.53
N ILE A 54 -17.05 -6.44 -15.86
CA ILE A 54 -15.84 -6.37 -16.67
C ILE A 54 -15.10 -5.06 -16.39
N THR A 55 -15.83 -3.94 -16.37
CA THR A 55 -15.22 -2.62 -16.19
C THR A 55 -14.67 -2.43 -14.78
N LEU A 56 -15.36 -3.00 -13.78
CA LEU A 56 -14.88 -3.08 -12.40
C LEU A 56 -13.61 -3.92 -12.29
N ALA A 57 -13.57 -5.10 -12.92
CA ALA A 57 -12.40 -5.98 -12.88
C ALA A 57 -11.17 -5.30 -13.51
N TYR A 58 -11.37 -4.55 -14.60
CA TYR A 58 -10.33 -3.75 -15.23
C TYR A 58 -9.76 -2.70 -14.27
N VAL A 59 -10.62 -1.86 -13.68
CA VAL A 59 -10.16 -0.79 -12.77
C VAL A 59 -9.43 -1.38 -11.58
N LEU A 60 -9.95 -2.46 -10.98
CA LEU A 60 -9.31 -3.13 -9.86
C LEU A 60 -7.90 -3.66 -10.21
N ALA A 61 -7.74 -4.26 -11.40
CA ALA A 61 -6.45 -4.76 -11.85
C ALA A 61 -5.43 -3.63 -12.03
N GLU A 62 -5.84 -2.53 -12.66
CA GLU A 62 -4.99 -1.37 -12.90
C GLU A 62 -4.58 -0.66 -11.61
N LEU A 63 -5.52 -0.53 -10.66
CA LEU A 63 -5.22 0.04 -9.35
C LEU A 63 -4.15 -0.77 -8.62
N LYS A 64 -4.27 -2.11 -8.60
CA LYS A 64 -3.29 -2.99 -7.96
C LYS A 64 -1.92 -2.95 -8.62
N SER A 65 -1.87 -2.89 -9.95
CA SER A 65 -0.60 -2.94 -10.70
C SER A 65 0.14 -1.59 -10.66
N SER A 66 -0.60 -0.48 -10.72
CA SER A 66 -0.01 0.84 -10.95
C SER A 66 0.31 1.60 -9.67
N THR A 67 -0.52 1.49 -8.62
CA THR A 67 -0.30 2.25 -7.36
C THR A 67 1.12 2.10 -6.78
N PRO A 68 1.72 0.90 -6.69
CA PRO A 68 3.08 0.74 -6.15
C PRO A 68 4.20 1.30 -7.05
N THR A 69 3.88 1.64 -8.31
CA THR A 69 4.85 2.16 -9.29
C THR A 69 4.93 3.68 -9.28
N LEU A 70 3.90 4.35 -8.77
CA LEU A 70 3.81 5.80 -8.76
C LEU A 70 4.45 6.41 -7.52
N ARG A 71 5.08 7.57 -7.72
CA ARG A 71 5.62 8.36 -6.62
C ARG A 71 4.47 8.84 -5.75
N GLY A 72 4.55 8.55 -4.44
CA GLY A 72 3.51 8.91 -3.48
C GLY A 72 2.40 7.87 -3.33
N TYR A 73 2.43 6.79 -4.11
CA TYR A 73 1.46 5.68 -4.06
C TYR A 73 0.01 6.15 -4.05
N ASP A 74 -0.33 7.05 -4.96
CA ASP A 74 -1.68 7.61 -5.11
C ASP A 74 -2.07 7.50 -6.59
N PHE A 75 -3.13 6.73 -6.88
CA PHE A 75 -3.52 6.43 -8.24
C PHE A 75 -5.03 6.40 -8.43
N TYR A 76 -5.49 6.99 -9.53
CA TYR A 76 -6.88 7.02 -9.95
C TYR A 76 -7.01 6.42 -11.34
N ASN A 77 -8.08 5.68 -11.58
CA ASN A 77 -8.35 5.15 -12.91
C ASN A 77 -9.85 5.13 -13.23
N ILE A 78 -10.15 5.19 -14.52
CA ILE A 78 -11.48 5.03 -15.10
C ILE A 78 -11.43 3.92 -16.15
N SER A 79 -12.46 3.08 -16.19
CA SER A 79 -12.57 2.05 -17.21
C SER A 79 -12.74 2.65 -18.62
N PRO A 80 -12.07 2.13 -19.66
CA PRO A 80 -12.18 2.63 -21.04
C PRO A 80 -13.44 2.15 -21.77
N TYR A 81 -14.31 1.36 -21.14
CA TYR A 81 -15.46 0.76 -21.78
C TYR A 81 -16.68 1.68 -21.75
N PRO A 82 -17.32 1.97 -22.91
CA PRO A 82 -18.32 3.04 -23.03
C PRO A 82 -19.69 2.73 -22.40
N ASN A 83 -19.99 1.46 -22.11
CA ASN A 83 -21.34 1.00 -21.81
C ASN A 83 -21.63 0.93 -20.29
N ALA A 84 -20.59 0.97 -19.45
CA ALA A 84 -20.70 0.85 -18.00
C ALA A 84 -19.42 1.35 -17.33
N PHE A 85 -19.36 2.61 -16.90
CA PHE A 85 -18.14 3.16 -16.32
C PHE A 85 -17.90 2.67 -14.89
N ALA A 86 -16.66 2.30 -14.60
CA ALA A 86 -16.14 2.12 -13.25
C ALA A 86 -15.04 3.17 -13.01
N PHE A 87 -15.03 3.72 -11.79
CA PHE A 87 -14.02 4.65 -11.32
C PHE A 87 -13.40 4.07 -10.07
N GLY A 88 -12.11 4.27 -9.87
CA GLY A 88 -11.49 3.83 -8.64
C GLY A 88 -10.24 4.62 -8.29
N HIS A 89 -9.90 4.49 -7.03
CA HIS A 89 -8.78 5.13 -6.37
C HIS A 89 -8.10 4.10 -5.49
N ALA A 90 -6.77 4.11 -5.48
CA ALA A 90 -6.00 3.22 -4.63
C ALA A 90 -4.76 3.93 -4.13
N ALA A 91 -4.51 3.80 -2.83
CA ALA A 91 -3.38 4.44 -2.18
C ALA A 91 -2.65 3.53 -1.18
N CYS A 92 -1.36 3.82 -0.97
CA CYS A 92 -0.55 3.26 0.12
C CYS A 92 0.03 4.37 0.99
N SER A 93 0.40 4.03 2.22
CA SER A 93 1.21 4.93 3.05
C SER A 93 2.55 5.21 2.37
N ALA A 94 2.95 6.49 2.32
CA ALA A 94 4.23 6.92 1.77
C ALA A 94 5.46 6.34 2.52
N ASN A 95 5.25 5.78 3.71
CA ASN A 95 6.32 5.16 4.52
C ASN A 95 6.62 3.70 4.12
N LEU A 96 5.86 3.12 3.18
CA LEU A 96 6.06 1.75 2.72
C LEU A 96 7.06 1.68 1.56
N THR A 97 7.74 0.54 1.43
CA THR A 97 8.47 0.26 0.20
C THR A 97 7.51 -0.07 -0.93
N ARG A 98 7.98 -0.02 -2.18
CA ARG A 98 7.18 -0.41 -3.36
C ARG A 98 6.72 -1.86 -3.29
N LEU A 99 7.51 -2.74 -2.67
CA LEU A 99 7.20 -4.16 -2.53
C LEU A 99 6.16 -4.40 -1.42
N ASP A 100 6.14 -3.55 -0.39
CA ASP A 100 5.22 -3.64 0.73
C ASP A 100 3.89 -2.90 0.49
N CYS A 101 3.79 -2.15 -0.61
CA CYS A 101 2.57 -1.45 -0.99
C CYS A 101 1.54 -2.44 -1.54
N ASN A 102 0.66 -2.90 -0.64
CA ASN A 102 -0.61 -3.51 -1.00
C ASN A 102 -1.70 -2.46 -0.79
N PRO A 103 -2.19 -1.81 -1.85
CA PRO A 103 -2.98 -0.61 -1.71
C PRO A 103 -4.35 -0.88 -1.08
N ASP A 104 -4.81 0.08 -0.28
CA ASP A 104 -6.22 0.18 0.09
C ASP A 104 -6.98 0.69 -1.13
N ILE A 105 -7.98 -0.06 -1.56
CA ILE A 105 -8.69 0.16 -2.82
C ILE A 105 -10.10 0.67 -2.55
N VAL A 106 -10.41 1.85 -3.05
CA VAL A 106 -11.76 2.44 -3.06
C VAL A 106 -12.28 2.43 -4.48
N ILE A 107 -13.44 1.81 -4.68
CA ILE A 107 -14.06 1.71 -6.01
C ILE A 107 -15.46 2.28 -5.95
N SER A 108 -15.79 3.10 -6.95
CA SER A 108 -17.11 3.69 -7.11
C SER A 108 -17.67 3.32 -8.49
N SER A 109 -18.94 2.91 -8.50
CA SER A 109 -19.71 2.74 -9.72
C SER A 109 -20.43 4.05 -10.04
N GLY A 110 -20.36 4.48 -11.29
CA GLY A 110 -21.12 5.62 -11.79
C GLY A 110 -21.80 5.23 -13.08
N SER A 111 -23.13 5.14 -13.07
CA SER A 111 -23.90 5.32 -14.30
C SER A 111 -23.93 6.82 -14.52
N ILE A 112 -23.28 7.34 -15.57
CA ILE A 112 -23.63 8.69 -16.02
C ILE A 112 -25.11 8.58 -16.42
N PRO A 113 -26.05 9.26 -15.74
CA PRO A 113 -27.41 9.30 -16.26
C PRO A 113 -27.28 9.87 -17.67
N ASN A 114 -27.92 9.22 -18.65
CA ASN A 114 -28.09 9.83 -19.97
C ASN A 114 -28.66 11.24 -19.72
N ILE A 115 -27.83 12.27 -19.84
CA ILE A 115 -28.29 13.63 -20.03
C ILE A 115 -28.83 13.60 -21.45
N HIS A 116 -30.11 13.25 -21.56
CA HIS A 116 -30.88 13.70 -22.70
C HIS A 116 -30.98 15.21 -22.54
N ASP A 117 -30.25 15.93 -23.40
CA ASP A 117 -30.63 17.29 -23.78
C ASP A 117 -32.01 17.27 -24.48
#